data_AF-A0A1G7YIZ6-F1
#
_entry.id   AF-A0A1G7YIZ6-F1
#
_cell.length_a   1.000
_cell.length_b   1.000
_cell.length_c   1.000
_cell.angle_alpha   90.00
_cell.angle_beta   90.00
_cell.angle_gamma   90.00
#
_symmetry.space_group_name_H-M   'P 1'
#
loop_
_entity.id
_entity.type
_entity.pdbx_description
1 polymer ?
#
loop_
_entity_poly.entity_id
_entity_poly.type
_entity_poly.pdbx_seq_one_letter_code
_entity_poly.pdbx_strand_id
1 'polypeptide(L)'
;MTAKELRDALVSGNILYISDPQIANGIPHYHVFVKKIDGGYLTTVCCTSQFEKNLKHITRSRESLDTLVCIDHETSANGLHAYTYVNCNGYTSLIPMQNYCPSTPDAIFHFAEW
;
A
#
# COMPACT_ATOMS: atom_id res chain seq x y z
N MET A 1 6.37 15.31 -10.76
CA MET A 1 4.97 14.85 -10.78
C MET A 1 4.22 15.50 -9.64
N THR A 2 3.10 16.16 -9.91
CA THR A 2 2.22 16.76 -8.90
C THR A 2 1.29 15.70 -8.28
N ALA A 3 0.69 16.02 -7.13
CA ALA A 3 -0.36 15.22 -6.51
C ALA A 3 -1.50 14.84 -7.45
N LYS A 4 -1.91 15.79 -8.28
CA LYS A 4 -2.97 15.62 -9.27
C LYS A 4 -2.54 14.69 -10.39
N GLU A 5 -1.34 14.91 -10.93
CA GLU A 5 -0.76 14.06 -11.98
C GLU A 5 -0.59 12.61 -11.49
N LEU A 6 -0.11 12.41 -10.26
CA LEU A 6 -0.02 11.09 -9.64
C LEU A 6 -1.40 10.43 -9.54
N ARG A 7 -2.38 11.14 -8.96
CA ARG A 7 -3.74 10.62 -8.82
C ARG A 7 -4.31 10.22 -10.17
N ASP A 8 -4.10 11.02 -11.20
CA ASP A 8 -4.66 10.77 -12.52
C ASP A 8 -3.94 9.61 -13.23
N ALA A 9 -2.64 9.40 -12.96
CA ALA A 9 -1.83 8.29 -13.49
C ALA A 9 -2.01 6.94 -12.78
N LEU A 10 -2.57 6.90 -11.56
CA LEU A 10 -2.76 5.66 -10.80
C LEU A 10 -3.75 4.69 -11.47
N VAL A 11 -3.28 3.45 -11.64
CA VAL A 11 -4.03 2.29 -12.15
C VAL A 11 -4.02 1.18 -11.10
N SER A 12 -5.15 0.48 -10.94
CA SER A 12 -5.26 -0.66 -10.03
C SER A 12 -4.11 -1.65 -10.23
N GLY A 13 -3.46 -2.06 -9.14
CA GLY A 13 -2.28 -2.91 -9.14
C GLY A 13 -0.95 -2.17 -9.05
N ASN A 14 -0.91 -0.84 -9.22
CA ASN A 14 0.29 -0.06 -8.96
C ASN A 14 0.75 -0.26 -7.50
N ILE A 15 2.06 -0.48 -7.31
CA ILE A 15 2.67 -0.54 -5.99
C ILE A 15 3.19 0.84 -5.63
N LEU A 16 2.81 1.31 -4.45
CA LEU A 16 3.16 2.61 -3.89
C LEU A 16 4.00 2.40 -2.64
N TYR A 17 4.96 3.28 -2.40
CA TYR A 17 5.70 3.31 -1.13
C TYR A 17 5.31 4.56 -0.36
N ILE A 18 4.51 4.37 0.70
CA ILE A 18 3.78 5.45 1.37
C ILE A 18 3.88 5.34 2.89
N SER A 19 3.97 6.49 3.55
CA SER A 19 3.82 6.61 5.00
C SER A 19 2.34 6.71 5.35
N ASP A 20 1.88 5.87 6.28
CA ASP A 20 0.57 5.98 6.90
C ASP A 20 0.75 6.09 8.42
N PRO A 21 0.42 7.22 9.05
CA PRO A 21 0.55 7.40 10.50
C PRO A 21 -0.21 6.36 11.33
N GLN A 22 -1.26 5.74 10.77
CA GLN A 22 -2.05 4.70 11.42
C GLN A 22 -1.40 3.32 11.35
N ILE A 23 -0.38 3.15 10.50
CA ILE A 23 0.33 1.88 10.28
C ILE A 23 1.77 2.05 10.74
N ALA A 24 2.20 1.20 11.67
CA ALA A 24 3.60 1.12 12.12
C ALA A 24 4.25 2.49 12.46
N ASN A 25 3.45 3.42 13.02
CA ASN A 25 3.88 4.76 13.41
C ASN A 25 4.42 5.62 12.25
N GLY A 26 3.84 5.53 11.05
CA GLY A 26 4.25 6.37 9.92
C GLY A 26 5.55 5.93 9.26
N ILE A 27 6.08 4.76 9.59
CA ILE A 27 7.15 4.15 8.80
C ILE A 27 6.58 3.84 7.40
N PRO A 28 7.24 4.25 6.30
CA PRO A 28 6.72 3.97 4.97
C PRO A 28 6.72 2.48 4.65
N HIS A 29 5.61 2.02 4.08
CA HIS A 29 5.41 0.64 3.65
C HIS A 29 4.99 0.58 2.18
N TYR A 30 5.18 -0.59 1.58
CA TYR A 30 4.64 -0.85 0.25
C TYR A 30 3.13 -1.06 0.35
N HIS A 31 2.39 -0.56 -0.61
CA HIS A 31 0.95 -0.66 -0.69
C HIS A 31 0.53 -0.95 -2.13
N VAL A 32 -0.41 -1.86 -2.33
CA VAL A 32 -1.05 -2.04 -3.63
C VAL A 32 -2.22 -1.08 -3.74
N PHE A 33 -2.21 -0.24 -4.78
CA PHE A 33 -3.35 0.61 -5.11
C PHE A 33 -4.48 -0.23 -5.70
N VAL A 34 -5.68 -0.11 -5.12
CA VAL A 34 -6.85 -0.89 -5.55
C VAL A 34 -7.77 -0.06 -6.42
N LYS A 35 -8.23 1.09 -5.92
CA LYS A 35 -9.17 1.96 -6.64
C LYS A 35 -9.23 3.35 -6.03
N LYS A 36 -9.80 4.27 -6.81
CA LYS A 36 -10.26 5.59 -6.35
C LYS A 36 -11.67 5.43 -5.78
N ILE A 37 -11.98 6.19 -4.75
CA ILE A 37 -13.33 6.33 -4.21
C ILE A 37 -13.72 7.82 -4.20
N ASP A 38 -15.02 8.09 -4.16
CA ASP A 38 -15.58 9.44 -4.20
C ASP A 38 -14.97 10.33 -3.10
N GLY A 39 -14.81 11.62 -3.39
CA GLY A 39 -14.05 12.54 -2.51
C GLY A 39 -12.53 12.45 -2.67
N GLY A 40 -12.05 11.63 -3.63
CA GLY A 40 -10.66 11.55 -4.04
C GLY A 40 -9.80 10.58 -3.23
N TYR A 41 -10.36 9.89 -2.24
CA TYR A 41 -9.64 8.91 -1.44
C TYR A 41 -9.10 7.75 -2.29
N LEU A 42 -7.97 7.23 -1.87
CA LEU A 42 -7.31 6.09 -2.50
C LEU A 42 -7.50 4.88 -1.59
N THR A 43 -8.12 3.84 -2.12
CA THR A 43 -8.13 2.53 -1.45
C THR A 43 -6.84 1.82 -1.79
N THR A 44 -6.08 1.46 -0.77
CA THR A 44 -4.84 0.70 -0.88
C THR A 44 -4.88 -0.51 0.05
N VAL A 45 -4.00 -1.48 -0.18
CA VAL A 45 -3.79 -2.59 0.76
C VAL A 45 -2.32 -2.62 1.12
N CYS A 46 -2.03 -2.67 2.42
CA CYS A 46 -0.66 -2.70 2.93
C CYS A 46 0.00 -4.05 2.61
N CYS A 47 1.24 -3.98 2.12
CA CYS A 47 2.09 -5.10 1.85
C CYS A 47 2.93 -5.47 3.09
N THR A 48 3.14 -6.76 3.31
CA THR A 48 4.05 -7.24 4.36
C THR A 48 5.04 -8.27 3.85
N SER A 49 6.32 -8.08 4.18
CA SER A 49 7.37 -9.08 4.02
C SER A 49 7.48 -10.02 5.23
N GLN A 50 6.75 -9.74 6.32
CA GLN A 50 6.75 -10.55 7.55
C GLN A 50 5.62 -11.58 7.56
N PHE A 51 5.28 -12.12 6.39
CA PHE A 51 4.12 -12.98 6.22
C PHE A 51 4.11 -14.20 7.13
N GLU A 52 5.22 -14.93 7.27
CA GLU A 52 5.25 -16.12 8.13
C GLU A 52 4.90 -15.81 9.60
N LYS A 53 5.27 -14.62 10.09
CA LYS A 53 4.90 -14.16 11.43
C LYS A 53 3.41 -13.82 11.51
N ASN A 54 2.87 -13.18 10.47
CA ASN A 54 1.47 -12.77 10.41
C ASN A 54 0.52 -13.93 10.08
N LEU A 55 0.98 -14.96 9.36
CA LEU A 55 0.19 -16.14 9.00
C LEU A 55 -0.37 -16.79 10.27
N LYS A 56 0.46 -16.94 11.32
CA LYS A 56 0.02 -17.45 12.62
C LYS A 56 -1.12 -16.64 13.24
N HIS A 57 -1.13 -15.31 13.05
CA HIS A 57 -2.22 -14.45 13.50
C HIS A 57 -3.47 -14.62 12.64
N ILE A 58 -3.32 -14.64 11.32
CA ILE A 58 -4.42 -14.77 10.35
C ILE A 58 -5.14 -16.12 10.51
N THR A 59 -4.39 -17.22 10.66
CA THR A 59 -4.98 -18.54 10.89
C THR A 59 -5.73 -18.60 12.23
N ARG A 60 -5.30 -17.83 13.24
CA ARG A 60 -5.98 -17.72 14.54
C ARG A 60 -7.24 -16.85 14.48
N SER A 61 -7.24 -15.78 13.68
CA SER A 61 -8.40 -14.90 13.51
C SER A 61 -9.52 -15.52 12.65
N ARG A 62 -9.28 -16.71 12.07
CA ARG A 62 -10.20 -17.40 11.12
C ARG A 62 -10.53 -16.58 9.88
N GLU A 63 -9.65 -15.66 9.52
CA GLU A 63 -9.73 -15.02 8.21
C GLU A 63 -9.47 -16.05 7.11
N SER A 64 -10.18 -15.92 5.99
CA SER A 64 -9.95 -16.82 4.86
C SER A 64 -8.55 -16.61 4.32
N LEU A 65 -7.79 -17.70 4.17
CA LEU A 65 -6.50 -17.67 3.50
C LEU A 65 -6.63 -17.33 2.01
N ASP A 66 -7.82 -17.50 1.44
CA ASP A 66 -8.10 -17.21 0.03
C ASP A 66 -8.00 -15.71 -0.31
N THR A 67 -8.04 -14.84 0.71
CA THR A 67 -7.84 -13.40 0.54
C THR A 67 -6.38 -12.98 0.67
N LEU A 68 -5.46 -13.93 0.85
CA LEU A 68 -4.03 -13.69 0.92
C LEU A 68 -3.39 -13.93 -0.44
N VAL A 69 -2.76 -12.90 -0.99
CA VAL A 69 -2.07 -12.96 -2.26
C VAL A 69 -0.57 -12.79 -2.02
N CYS A 70 0.22 -13.72 -2.54
CA CYS A 70 1.68 -13.61 -2.59
C CYS A 70 2.07 -12.82 -3.85
N ILE A 71 2.94 -11.84 -3.69
CA ILE A 71 3.59 -11.09 -4.75
C ILE A 71 5.07 -11.49 -4.74
N ASP A 72 5.46 -12.17 -5.81
CA ASP A 72 6.84 -12.61 -6.00
C ASP A 72 7.72 -11.45 -6.46
N HIS A 73 8.79 -11.20 -5.72
CA HIS A 73 9.83 -10.21 -6.05
C HIS A 73 10.57 -10.47 -7.38
N GLU A 74 10.58 -11.72 -7.88
CA GLU A 74 11.23 -12.06 -9.14
C GLU A 74 10.44 -11.59 -10.37
N THR A 75 9.18 -11.17 -10.17
CA THR A 75 8.40 -10.57 -11.25
C THR A 75 9.01 -9.20 -11.57
N SER A 76 9.75 -9.12 -12.67
CA SER A 76 10.62 -8.01 -13.10
C SER A 76 9.98 -6.62 -13.21
N ALA A 77 8.68 -6.47 -12.93
CA ALA A 77 7.93 -5.24 -13.05
C ALA A 77 7.44 -4.65 -11.71
N ASN A 78 7.65 -5.31 -10.56
CA ASN A 78 7.04 -4.89 -9.30
C ASN A 78 7.96 -4.16 -8.31
N GLY A 79 9.29 -4.19 -8.52
CA GLY A 79 10.26 -3.45 -7.71
C GLY A 79 10.39 -3.91 -6.26
N LEU A 80 9.90 -5.10 -5.92
CA LEU A 80 10.03 -5.67 -4.58
C LEU A 80 11.37 -6.39 -4.42
N HIS A 81 11.93 -6.37 -3.21
CA HIS A 81 13.22 -7.02 -2.91
C HIS A 81 13.08 -8.35 -2.14
N ALA A 82 11.85 -8.71 -1.76
CA ALA A 82 11.53 -9.93 -1.03
C ALA A 82 10.10 -10.36 -1.32
N TYR A 83 9.81 -11.65 -1.13
CA TYR A 83 8.45 -12.17 -1.13
C TYR A 83 7.57 -11.33 -0.22
N THR A 84 6.49 -10.83 -0.80
CA THR A 84 5.62 -9.86 -0.17
C THR A 84 4.20 -10.36 -0.26
N TYR A 85 3.43 -10.16 0.79
CA TYR A 85 2.07 -10.67 0.86
C TYR A 85 1.09 -9.53 1.13
N VAL A 86 -0.11 -9.70 0.59
CA VAL A 86 -1.19 -8.74 0.66
C VAL A 86 -2.43 -9.47 1.17
N ASN A 87 -3.03 -8.96 2.25
CA ASN A 87 -4.34 -9.42 2.69
C ASN A 87 -5.42 -8.54 2.07
N CYS A 88 -6.13 -9.04 1.07
CA CYS A 88 -7.15 -8.30 0.33
C CYS A 88 -8.32 -7.80 1.21
N ASN A 89 -8.49 -8.34 2.43
CA ASN A 89 -9.47 -7.83 3.40
C ASN A 89 -8.95 -6.61 4.18
N GLY A 90 -7.63 -6.42 4.26
CA GLY A 90 -6.97 -5.35 5.03
C GLY A 90 -6.81 -4.05 4.26
N TYR A 91 -7.86 -3.62 3.54
CA TYR A 91 -7.79 -2.38 2.77
C TYR A 91 -7.87 -1.15 3.68
N THR A 92 -7.08 -0.13 3.34
CA THR A 92 -7.07 1.19 4.00
C THR A 92 -7.45 2.26 3.00
N SER A 93 -8.32 3.18 3.41
CA SER A 93 -8.66 4.36 2.61
C SER A 93 -7.80 5.55 3.06
N LEU A 94 -6.96 6.04 2.16
CA LEU A 94 -6.07 7.16 2.41
C LEU A 94 -6.64 8.43 1.77
N ILE A 95 -6.55 9.56 2.48
CA ILE A 95 -6.95 10.87 1.96
C ILE A 95 -5.99 11.22 0.82
N PRO A 96 -6.49 11.65 -0.36
CA PRO A 96 -5.58 12.11 -1.40
C PRO A 96 -4.87 13.38 -0.93
N MET A 97 -3.66 13.59 -1.46
CA MET A 97 -2.78 14.76 -1.28
C MET A 97 -3.43 16.17 -1.40
N GLN A 98 -4.72 16.33 -1.68
CA GLN A 98 -5.37 17.64 -1.80
C GLN A 98 -5.44 18.44 -0.48
N ASN A 99 -5.35 17.79 0.68
CA ASN A 99 -5.25 18.44 1.99
C ASN A 99 -3.82 18.47 2.54
N TYR A 100 -2.81 18.22 1.70
CA TYR A 100 -1.42 18.26 2.12
C TYR A 100 -0.98 19.72 2.28
N CYS A 101 -1.04 20.22 3.52
CA CYS A 101 -0.43 21.49 3.88
C CYS A 101 1.10 21.31 3.83
N PRO A 102 1.84 22.12 3.06
CA PRO A 102 3.30 21.97 2.93
C PRO A 102 4.07 22.25 4.23
N SER A 103 3.38 22.61 5.32
CA SER A 103 3.95 22.82 6.66
C SER A 103 3.96 21.56 7.56
N THR A 104 3.41 20.43 7.11
CA THR A 104 3.43 19.16 7.85
C THR A 104 4.15 18.06 7.04
N PRO A 105 5.19 17.41 7.58
CA PRO A 105 6.09 16.54 6.81
C PRO A 105 5.60 15.10 6.56
N ASP A 106 4.33 14.76 6.83
CA ASP A 106 3.97 13.38 7.17
C ASP A 106 3.40 12.47 6.06
N ALA A 107 3.67 12.73 4.78
CA ALA A 107 3.61 11.70 3.75
C ALA A 107 4.62 11.97 2.64
N ILE A 108 5.83 11.42 2.80
CA ILE A 108 6.81 11.40 1.72
C ILE A 108 6.48 10.21 0.82
N PHE A 109 5.98 10.52 -0.37
CA PHE A 109 5.81 9.54 -1.45
C PHE A 109 7.16 9.39 -2.14
N HIS A 110 7.91 8.36 -1.76
CA HIS A 110 9.11 7.99 -2.48
C HIS A 110 8.71 7.08 -3.63
N PHE A 111 8.85 7.57 -4.86
CA PHE A 111 8.87 6.68 -6.01
C PHE A 111 10.18 5.90 -5.96
N ALA A 112 10.08 4.58 -5.99
CA ALA A 112 11.14 3.81 -6.60
C ALA A 112 11.00 4.06 -8.11
N GLU A 113 11.71 5.07 -8.63
CA GLU A 113 11.92 5.20 -10.06
C GLU A 113 12.80 4.01 -10.49
N TRP A 114 12.31 3.22 -11.44
CA TRP A 114 13.09 2.23 -12.19
C TRP A 114 12.91 2.50 -13.68
#